data_AF-A0A8S4SHE2-F1
#
_entry.id   AF-A0A8S4SHE2-F1
#
_cell.length_a   1.000
_cell.length_b   1.000
_cell.length_c   1.000
_cell.angle_alpha   90.00
_cell.angle_beta   90.00
_cell.angle_gamma   90.00
#
_symmetry.space_group_name_H-M   'P 1'
#
loop_
_entity.id
_entity.type
_entity.pdbx_description
1 polymer ?
#
loop_
_entity_poly.entity_id
_entity_poly.type
_entity_poly.pdbx_seq_one_letter_code
_entity_poly.pdbx_strand_id
1 'polypeptide(L)'
;MLLKCLLCFVLTLLTIECYQFEGEHCTADSRPGTCKLLSQCPKLLEEIRRCGSPMPPHMRRRLQELGCGFQLDEPLVCLKGWEEIINAVNLLSPLIS
;
A
#
# COMPACT_ATOMS: atom_id res chain seq x y z
N MET A 1 2.09 36.11 -19.63
CA MET A 1 1.50 35.83 -18.31
C MET A 1 0.53 34.65 -18.35
N LEU A 2 -0.37 34.58 -19.34
CA LEU A 2 -1.30 33.45 -19.54
C LEU A 2 -0.65 32.06 -19.58
N LEU A 3 0.49 31.91 -20.27
CA LEU A 3 1.20 30.63 -20.37
C LEU A 3 1.70 30.10 -19.00
N LYS A 4 2.11 31.00 -18.09
CA LYS A 4 2.51 30.62 -16.72
C LYS A 4 1.33 30.17 -15.87
N CYS A 5 0.18 30.86 -16.00
CA CYS A 5 -1.04 30.45 -15.30
C CYS A 5 -1.54 29.09 -15.78
N LEU A 6 -1.50 28.85 -17.10
CA LEU A 6 -1.85 27.56 -17.70
C LEU A 6 -0.93 26.45 -17.20
N LEU A 7 0.38 26.70 -17.12
CA LEU A 7 1.34 25.74 -16.58
C LEU A 7 1.06 25.39 -15.11
N CYS A 8 0.78 26.40 -14.27
CA CYS A 8 0.43 26.17 -12.86
C CYS A 8 -0.86 25.37 -12.71
N PHE A 9 -1.89 25.67 -13.52
CA PHE A 9 -3.18 24.98 -13.46
C PHE A 9 -3.06 23.51 -13.88
N VAL A 10 -2.27 23.23 -14.91
CA VAL A 10 -1.97 21.85 -15.36
C VAL A 10 -1.19 21.08 -14.29
N LEU A 11 -0.21 21.72 -13.63
CA LEU A 11 0.55 21.09 -12.53
C LEU A 11 -0.34 20.74 -11.34
N THR A 12 -1.29 21.60 -10.95
CA THR A 12 -2.24 21.31 -9.85
C THR A 12 -3.24 20.21 -10.19
N LEU A 13 -3.60 20.05 -11.47
CA LEU A 13 -4.51 18.98 -11.92
C LEU A 13 -3.79 17.61 -12.01
N LEU A 14 -2.48 17.60 -12.24
CA LEU A 14 -1.67 16.38 -12.31
C LEU A 14 -1.32 15.80 -10.93
N THR A 15 -1.48 16.58 -9.85
CA THR A 15 -1.21 16.16 -8.48
C THR A 15 -2.48 15.78 -7.71
N ILE A 16 -3.52 15.29 -8.40
CA ILE A 16 -4.61 14.59 -7.70
C ILE A 16 -4.04 13.26 -7.22
N GLU A 17 -3.23 13.31 -6.18
CA GLU A 17 -2.98 12.16 -5.34
C GLU A 17 -4.33 11.84 -4.73
N CYS A 18 -4.93 10.74 -5.17
CA CYS A 18 -6.11 10.17 -4.52
C CYS A 18 -5.69 9.78 -3.10
N TYR A 19 -5.72 10.74 -2.18
CA TYR A 19 -5.55 10.51 -0.75
C TYR A 19 -6.70 9.63 -0.32
N GLN A 20 -6.40 8.35 -0.12
CA GLN A 20 -7.37 7.38 0.31
C GLN A 20 -7.34 7.32 1.83
N PHE A 21 -8.50 7.43 2.46
CA PHE A 21 -8.65 7.43 3.92
C PHE A 21 -9.03 6.04 4.44
N GLU A 22 -8.89 5.83 5.75
CA GLU A 22 -9.44 4.63 6.39
C GLU A 22 -10.93 4.48 6.07
N GLY A 23 -11.33 3.27 5.65
CA GLY A 23 -12.71 2.95 5.29
C GLY A 23 -13.06 3.17 3.81
N GLU A 24 -12.20 3.82 3.03
CA GLU A 24 -12.45 4.02 1.60
C GLU A 24 -12.24 2.75 0.78
N HIS A 25 -12.91 2.70 -0.37
CA HIS A 25 -12.78 1.62 -1.33
C HIS A 25 -11.42 1.68 -2.02
N CYS A 26 -10.73 0.55 -2.04
CA CYS A 26 -9.45 0.37 -2.74
C CYS A 26 -9.56 -0.81 -3.72
N THR A 27 -8.66 -0.85 -4.70
CA THR A 27 -8.47 -2.02 -5.54
C THR A 27 -7.00 -2.42 -5.48
N ALA A 28 -6.74 -3.66 -5.06
CA ALA A 28 -5.42 -4.26 -5.07
C ALA A 28 -5.51 -5.59 -5.82
N ASP A 29 -4.56 -5.87 -6.72
CA ASP A 29 -4.55 -7.10 -7.52
C ASP A 29 -5.84 -7.35 -8.31
N SER A 30 -6.44 -6.27 -8.81
CA SER A 30 -7.76 -6.29 -9.49
C SER A 30 -8.92 -6.75 -8.60
N ARG A 31 -8.74 -6.80 -7.27
CA ARG A 31 -9.77 -7.16 -6.31
C ARG A 31 -10.21 -5.94 -5.51
N PRO A 32 -11.53 -5.72 -5.36
CA PRO A 32 -12.04 -4.65 -4.51
C PRO A 32 -11.74 -4.94 -3.05
N GLY A 33 -11.44 -3.90 -2.28
CA GLY A 33 -11.14 -3.98 -0.86
C GLY A 33 -11.48 -2.68 -0.15
N THR A 34 -10.98 -2.57 1.08
CA THR A 34 -11.13 -1.38 1.93
C THR A 34 -9.78 -0.99 2.50
N CYS A 35 -9.47 0.30 2.48
CA CYS A 35 -8.31 0.87 3.14
C CYS A 35 -8.43 0.74 4.65
N LYS A 36 -7.43 0.13 5.29
CA LYS A 36 -7.33 -0.01 6.74
C LYS A 36 -5.96 0.38 7.23
N LEU A 37 -5.90 0.86 8.47
CA LEU A 37 -4.63 1.11 9.14
C LEU A 37 -3.82 -0.18 9.22
N LEU A 38 -2.51 -0.08 9.03
CA LEU A 38 -1.64 -1.25 9.12
C LEU A 38 -1.75 -1.93 10.50
N SER A 39 -1.91 -1.16 11.60
CA SER A 39 -2.19 -1.67 12.96
C SER A 39 -3.40 -2.58 13.07
N GLN A 40 -4.40 -2.40 12.20
CA GLN A 40 -5.62 -3.21 12.16
C GLN A 40 -5.45 -4.53 11.39
N CYS A 41 -4.26 -4.78 10.85
CA CYS A 41 -3.93 -5.97 10.07
C CYS A 41 -2.89 -6.83 10.81
N PRO A 42 -3.24 -7.50 11.94
CA PRO A 42 -2.27 -8.12 12.83
C PRO A 42 -1.40 -9.18 12.15
N LYS A 43 -1.98 -9.97 11.25
CA LYS A 43 -1.24 -10.99 10.49
C LYS A 43 -0.19 -10.38 9.56
N LEU A 44 -0.55 -9.31 8.85
CA LEU A 44 0.39 -8.60 7.98
C LEU A 44 1.52 -7.95 8.80
N LEU A 45 1.18 -7.34 9.93
CA LEU A 45 2.14 -6.75 10.86
C LEU A 45 3.14 -7.78 11.40
N GLU A 46 2.66 -8.98 11.71
CA GLU A 46 3.50 -10.09 12.12
C GLU A 46 4.47 -10.50 11.00
N GLU A 47 3.99 -10.63 9.76
CA GLU A 47 4.85 -10.96 8.62
C GLU A 47 5.88 -9.86 8.32
N ILE A 48 5.49 -8.59 8.40
CA ILE A 48 6.42 -7.44 8.28
C ILE A 48 7.53 -7.54 9.33
N ARG A 49 7.18 -7.88 10.58
CA ARG A 49 8.15 -8.05 11.66
C ARG A 49 9.07 -9.25 11.42
N ARG A 50 8.53 -10.37 10.93
CA ARG A 50 9.30 -11.59 10.60
C ARG A 50 10.28 -11.37 9.45
N CYS A 51 9.97 -10.48 8.51
CA CYS A 51 10.86 -10.15 7.38
C CYS A 51 12.17 -9.47 7.80
N GLY A 52 12.24 -8.91 9.01
CA GLY A 52 13.46 -8.29 9.55
C GLY A 52 13.82 -6.94 8.92
N SER A 53 14.97 -6.42 9.33
CA SER A 53 15.55 -5.16 8.85
C SER A 53 17.00 -5.38 8.41
N PRO A 54 17.37 -5.08 7.15
CA PRO A 54 16.55 -4.43 6.13
C PRO A 54 15.51 -5.37 5.51
N MET A 55 14.30 -4.85 5.29
CA MET A 55 13.20 -5.61 4.67
C MET A 55 13.58 -6.07 3.25
N PRO A 56 13.30 -7.34 2.86
CA PRO A 56 13.57 -7.85 1.52
C PRO A 56 12.91 -7.01 0.41
N PRO A 57 13.56 -6.82 -0.76
CA PRO A 57 13.02 -5.98 -1.83
C PRO A 57 11.63 -6.42 -2.34
N HIS A 58 11.36 -7.72 -2.39
CA HIS A 58 10.08 -8.25 -2.86
C HIS A 58 8.94 -7.89 -1.88
N MET A 59 9.18 -8.02 -0.58
CA MET A 59 8.22 -7.62 0.45
C MET A 59 7.98 -6.12 0.45
N ARG A 60 9.03 -5.33 0.30
CA ARG A 60 8.92 -3.88 0.22
C ARG A 60 8.06 -3.45 -0.97
N ARG A 61 8.32 -4.01 -2.16
CA ARG A 61 7.52 -3.73 -3.36
C ARG A 61 6.06 -4.11 -3.14
N ARG A 62 5.82 -5.28 -2.53
CA ARG A 62 4.46 -5.77 -2.30
C ARG A 62 3.69 -4.89 -1.31
N LEU A 63 4.32 -4.40 -0.25
CA LEU A 63 3.70 -3.44 0.67
C LEU A 63 3.38 -2.10 -0.01
N GLN A 64 4.22 -1.65 -0.94
CA GLN A 64 3.96 -0.45 -1.73
C GLN A 64 2.75 -0.62 -2.66
N GLU A 65 2.62 -1.78 -3.32
CA GLU A 65 1.48 -2.10 -4.19
C GLU A 65 0.14 -2.15 -3.44
N LEU A 66 0.18 -2.52 -2.15
CA LEU A 66 -1.00 -2.60 -1.30
C LEU A 66 -1.29 -1.32 -0.52
N GLY A 67 -0.32 -0.41 -0.47
CA GLY A 67 -0.46 0.87 0.17
C GLY A 67 -1.53 1.67 -0.54
N CYS A 68 -2.54 2.11 0.21
CA CYS A 68 -3.59 2.95 -0.34
C CYS A 68 -3.58 4.37 0.22
N GLY A 69 -2.69 4.69 1.17
CA GLY A 69 -2.55 6.05 1.68
C GLY A 69 -1.86 6.08 3.02
N PHE A 70 -2.01 7.20 3.71
CA PHE A 70 -1.54 7.42 5.07
C PHE A 70 -2.61 8.15 5.88
N GLN A 71 -2.72 7.80 7.15
CA GLN A 71 -3.47 8.56 8.13
C GLN A 71 -2.50 9.01 9.22
N LEU A 72 -2.22 10.31 9.25
CA LEU A 72 -1.10 10.88 10.02
C LEU A 72 0.23 10.24 9.60
N ASP A 73 0.88 9.52 10.51
CA ASP A 73 2.13 8.79 10.32
C ASP A 73 1.93 7.28 10.12
N GLU A 74 0.68 6.81 10.11
CA GLU A 74 0.35 5.41 9.96
C GLU A 74 -0.03 5.05 8.50
N PRO A 75 0.63 4.04 7.88
CA PRO A 75 0.28 3.61 6.53
C PRO A 75 -1.06 2.88 6.49
N LEU A 76 -1.83 3.14 5.42
CA LEU A 76 -3.05 2.42 5.09
C LEU A 76 -2.76 1.33 4.05
N VAL A 77 -3.38 0.17 4.22
CA VAL A 77 -3.26 -0.99 3.32
C VAL A 77 -4.62 -1.48 2.85
N CYS A 78 -4.68 -1.99 1.62
CA CYS A 78 -5.92 -2.52 1.04
C CYS A 78 -6.22 -3.95 1.57
N LEU A 79 -7.32 -4.13 2.32
CA LEU A 79 -7.56 -5.35 3.11
C LEU A 79 -7.66 -6.65 2.28
N LYS A 80 -8.12 -6.57 1.03
CA LYS A 80 -8.24 -7.74 0.17
C LYS A 80 -6.97 -8.09 -0.60
N GLY A 81 -6.03 -7.15 -0.70
CA GLY A 81 -4.73 -7.41 -1.31
C GLY A 81 -3.68 -7.99 -0.34
N TRP A 82 -3.72 -7.70 0.98
CA TRP A 82 -2.70 -8.27 1.88
C TRP A 82 -2.90 -9.75 2.21
N GLU A 83 -4.10 -10.31 2.03
CA GLU A 83 -4.30 -11.76 2.06
C GLU A 83 -3.33 -12.44 1.06
N GLU A 84 -3.02 -11.78 -0.06
CA GLU A 84 -2.03 -12.28 -1.03
C GLU A 84 -0.58 -12.17 -0.54
N ILE A 85 -0.21 -11.17 0.28
CA ILE A 85 1.13 -11.14 0.91
C ILE A 85 1.35 -12.42 1.70
N ILE A 86 0.39 -12.78 2.54
CA ILE A 86 0.52 -13.97 3.40
C ILE A 86 0.61 -15.22 2.54
N ASN A 87 -0.20 -15.31 1.50
CA ASN A 87 -0.14 -16.45 0.58
C ASN A 87 1.22 -16.51 -0.13
N ALA A 88 1.74 -15.40 -0.63
CA ALA A 88 3.04 -15.33 -1.31
C ALA A 88 4.19 -15.70 -0.37
N VAL A 89 4.20 -15.17 0.86
CA VAL A 89 5.21 -15.51 1.88
C VAL A 89 5.11 -16.98 2.27
N ASN A 90 3.91 -17.50 2.52
CA ASN A 90 3.72 -18.91 2.85
C ASN A 90 4.14 -19.84 1.71
N LEU A 91 3.90 -19.47 0.45
CA LEU A 91 4.35 -20.21 -0.72
C LEU A 91 5.88 -20.21 -0.87
N LEU A 92 6.56 -19.15 -0.43
CA LEU A 92 8.02 -19.06 -0.44
C LEU A 92 8.68 -19.67 0.79
N SER A 93 7.96 -19.84 1.90
CA SER A 93 8.48 -20.44 3.15
C SER A 93 9.16 -21.81 2.97
N PRO A 94 8.67 -22.76 2.14
CA PRO A 94 9.38 -24.03 1.91
C PRO A 94 10.64 -23.93 1.04
N LEU A 95 10.92 -22.77 0.41
CA LEU A 95 12.11 -22.59 -0.44
C LEU A 95 13.30 -21.97 0.31
N ILE A 96 13.15 -21.69 1.61
CA ILE A 96 14.16 -21.02 2.46
C ILE A 96 14.51 -21.88 3.70
N SER A 97 13.98 -23.11 3.83
CA SER A 97 14.40 -24.11 4.84
C SER A 97 15.39 -25.12 4.27
#